data_AF-A0A1B7TKD3-F1
#
_entry.id   AF-A0A1B7TKD3-F1
#
_cell.length_a   1.000
_cell.length_b   1.000
_cell.length_c   1.000
_cell.angle_alpha   90.00
_cell.angle_beta   90.00
_cell.angle_gamma   90.00
#
_symmetry.space_group_name_H-M   'P 1'
#
loop_
_entity.id
_entity.type
_entity.pdbx_description
1 polymer ?
#
loop_
_entity_poly.entity_id
_entity_poly.type
_entity_poly.pdbx_seq_one_letter_code
_entity_poly.pdbx_strand_id
1 'polypeptide(L)'
;MSLPERFQNNFLPEEIQFLVENELVKIVPAMDGKTSRSRKENITSKEKRRRKLLEIKRRQREEKQKEIYSDDEDNPYQEKKENNNRTNLDNDNLDLDLEMDELNKEEEEQRETTEYGSFDWSFITTDQNVLRNLSSSIPIEIPLWMAMILKKQRFCRMVTPSWLSVKRLKEYLQFERNNSYKFSALPWSWMVISKIFINQFPEDLPSEDKLSELRSVLQDIREIRMVKVQRGMEILNESHLQLDNLSLLEINEFRPFILTTMTRMKDLHKSSLTQEDLRDKPEERENIYNNDDKVPMDVDDYNMY
;
A
#
# COMPACT_ATOMS: atom_id res chain seq x y z
N MET A 1 10.05 17.38 -21.61
CA MET A 1 11.27 16.70 -21.11
C MET A 1 11.67 15.67 -22.17
N SER A 2 12.51 16.06 -23.13
CA SER A 2 13.00 15.11 -24.15
C SER A 2 14.09 14.24 -23.54
N LEU A 3 13.93 12.92 -23.64
CA LEU A 3 14.98 11.96 -23.26
C LEU A 3 16.26 12.26 -24.06
N PRO A 4 17.45 12.13 -23.45
CA PRO A 4 18.73 12.26 -24.15
C PRO A 4 18.78 11.36 -25.40
N GLU A 5 19.39 11.83 -26.50
CA GLU A 5 19.42 11.13 -27.81
C GLU A 5 19.83 9.65 -27.72
N ARG A 6 20.71 9.30 -26.77
CA ARG A 6 21.19 7.93 -26.56
C ARG A 6 20.13 6.93 -26.07
N PHE A 7 19.00 7.38 -25.52
CA PHE A 7 17.97 6.52 -24.90
C PHE A 7 16.58 6.65 -25.54
N GLN A 8 16.46 7.29 -26.70
CA GLN A 8 15.13 7.51 -27.32
C GLN A 8 14.41 6.20 -27.69
N ASN A 9 15.15 5.10 -27.86
CA ASN A 9 14.61 3.83 -28.37
C ASN A 9 14.49 2.71 -27.33
N ASN A 10 14.99 2.89 -26.10
CA ASN A 10 14.99 1.86 -25.06
C ASN A 10 14.88 2.46 -23.65
N PHE A 11 14.21 1.76 -22.73
CA PHE A 11 14.11 2.21 -21.34
C PHE A 11 15.38 1.88 -20.56
N LEU A 12 15.70 2.72 -19.59
CA LEU A 12 16.70 2.39 -18.58
C LEU A 12 16.16 1.30 -17.64
N PRO A 13 17.01 0.40 -17.10
CA PRO A 13 16.58 -0.56 -16.09
C PRO A 13 15.91 0.09 -14.87
N GLU A 14 16.34 1.29 -14.50
CA GLU A 14 15.76 2.09 -13.42
C GLU A 14 14.37 2.64 -13.77
N GLU A 15 14.13 3.02 -15.02
CA GLU A 15 12.81 3.47 -15.49
C GLU A 15 11.81 2.31 -15.49
N ILE A 16 12.26 1.11 -15.88
CA ILE A 16 11.45 -0.10 -15.78
C ILE A 16 11.09 -0.39 -14.33
N GLN A 17 12.05 -0.25 -13.41
CA GLN A 17 11.77 -0.37 -11.98
C GLN A 17 10.73 0.66 -11.54
N PHE A 18 10.86 1.92 -11.94
CA PHE A 18 9.90 2.98 -11.66
C PHE A 18 8.49 2.68 -12.19
N LEU A 19 8.36 2.09 -13.38
CA LEU A 19 7.07 1.66 -13.91
C LEU A 19 6.43 0.56 -13.05
N VAL A 20 7.22 -0.45 -12.66
CA VAL A 20 6.76 -1.55 -11.80
C VAL A 20 6.44 -1.08 -10.39
N GLU A 21 7.10 -0.04 -9.90
CA GLU A 21 6.85 0.53 -8.57
C GLU A 21 5.43 1.11 -8.39
N ASN A 22 4.73 1.39 -9.49
CA ASN A 22 3.32 1.80 -9.46
C ASN A 22 2.34 0.62 -9.37
N GLU A 23 2.81 -0.63 -9.52
CA GLU A 23 1.95 -1.80 -9.37
C GLU A 23 1.49 -1.96 -7.91
N LEU A 24 0.25 -2.40 -7.74
CA LEU A 24 -0.36 -2.60 -6.43
C LEU A 24 0.14 -3.90 -5.78
N VAL A 25 0.54 -3.80 -4.52
CA VAL A 25 1.00 -4.91 -3.70
C VAL A 25 0.26 -4.94 -2.37
N LYS A 26 0.09 -6.15 -1.84
CA LYS A 26 -0.57 -6.38 -0.56
C LYS A 26 0.41 -6.19 0.59
N ILE A 27 0.03 -5.37 1.57
CA ILE A 27 0.77 -5.18 2.81
C ILE A 27 -0.11 -5.47 4.01
N VAL A 28 0.51 -5.92 5.10
CA VAL A 28 -0.12 -5.99 6.43
C VAL A 28 0.44 -4.85 7.28
N PRO A 29 -0.39 -3.90 7.73
CA PRO A 29 0.03 -2.83 8.61
C PRO A 29 0.42 -3.39 9.97
N ALA A 30 1.60 -2.98 10.45
CA ALA A 30 2.11 -3.27 11.77
C ALA A 30 2.24 -1.95 12.56
N MET A 31 1.18 -1.13 12.55
CA MET A 31 1.10 0.02 13.44
C MET A 31 1.14 -0.48 14.88
N ASP A 32 2.18 -0.10 15.63
CA ASP A 32 2.34 -0.50 17.03
C ASP A 32 1.24 0.20 17.85
N GLY A 33 0.07 -0.43 17.97
CA GLY A 33 -1.10 0.07 18.70
C GLY A 33 -0.91 0.17 20.22
N LYS A 34 0.34 0.18 20.70
CA LYS A 34 0.70 0.30 22.12
C LYS A 34 0.14 1.57 22.74
N THR A 35 0.00 2.66 21.97
CA THR A 35 -0.55 3.92 22.48
C THR A 35 -2.06 3.88 22.66
N SER A 36 -2.81 3.15 21.81
CA SER A 36 -4.28 3.19 21.82
C SER A 36 -4.91 2.14 22.74
N ARG A 37 -4.33 0.93 22.85
CA ARG A 37 -4.84 -0.11 23.78
C ARG A 37 -4.59 0.24 25.25
N SER A 38 -3.38 0.70 25.58
CA SER A 38 -3.06 1.17 26.94
C SER A 38 -3.92 2.39 27.33
N ARG A 39 -4.18 3.32 26.40
CA ARG A 39 -5.11 4.44 26.64
C ARG A 39 -6.53 3.96 26.94
N LYS A 40 -7.08 3.01 26.17
CA LYS A 40 -8.47 2.51 26.40
C LYS A 40 -8.63 1.78 27.73
N GLU A 41 -7.65 0.98 28.15
CA GLU A 41 -7.67 0.31 29.45
C GLU A 41 -7.56 1.32 30.61
N ASN A 42 -6.75 2.36 30.45
CA ASN A 42 -6.63 3.45 31.42
C ASN A 42 -7.93 4.26 31.54
N ILE A 43 -8.59 4.58 30.41
CA ILE A 43 -9.88 5.28 30.40
C ILE A 43 -10.95 4.45 31.12
N THR A 44 -11.05 3.15 30.81
CA THR A 44 -12.07 2.26 31.41
C THR A 44 -11.86 2.09 32.92
N SER A 45 -10.61 2.06 33.38
CA SER A 45 -10.25 1.92 34.80
C SER A 45 -10.47 3.23 35.56
N LYS A 46 -10.14 4.38 34.95
CA LYS A 46 -10.43 5.71 35.50
C LYS A 46 -11.94 5.98 35.61
N GLU A 47 -12.72 5.62 34.59
CA GLU A 47 -14.19 5.72 34.61
C GLU A 47 -14.82 4.91 35.75
N LYS A 48 -14.30 3.70 36.01
CA LYS A 48 -14.72 2.86 37.14
C LYS A 48 -14.38 3.49 38.50
N ARG A 49 -13.18 4.08 38.65
CA ARG A 49 -12.76 4.79 39.87
C ARG A 49 -13.67 6.00 40.14
N ARG A 50 -13.97 6.78 39.11
CA ARG A 50 -14.88 7.95 39.18
C ARG A 50 -16.29 7.56 39.58
N ARG A 51 -16.87 6.51 38.98
CA ARG A 51 -18.19 6.01 39.38
C ARG A 51 -18.23 5.58 40.84
N LYS A 52 -17.17 4.92 41.32
CA LYS A 52 -17.05 4.50 42.72
C LYS A 52 -17.00 5.70 43.68
N LEU A 53 -16.24 6.75 43.36
CA LEU A 53 -16.20 7.98 44.16
C LEU A 53 -17.55 8.72 44.18
N LEU A 54 -18.24 8.81 43.03
CA LEU A 54 -19.57 9.42 42.95
C LEU A 54 -20.61 8.66 43.78
N GLU A 55 -20.55 7.32 43.80
CA GLU A 55 -21.41 6.48 44.63
C GLU A 55 -21.17 6.75 46.14
N ILE A 56 -19.91 6.87 46.55
CA ILE A 56 -19.52 7.17 47.94
C ILE A 56 -20.04 8.56 48.36
N LYS A 57 -19.83 9.59 47.53
CA LYS A 57 -20.36 10.94 47.78
C LYS A 57 -21.89 10.97 47.84
N ARG A 58 -22.59 10.21 46.99
CA ARG A 58 -24.06 10.13 47.02
C ARG A 58 -24.53 9.53 48.35
N ARG A 59 -23.90 8.45 48.79
CA ARG A 59 -24.22 7.79 50.05
C ARG A 59 -23.97 8.70 51.27
N GLN A 60 -22.86 9.42 51.30
CA GLN A 60 -22.58 10.40 52.37
C GLN A 60 -23.61 11.54 52.42
N ARG A 61 -24.11 12.00 51.26
CA ARG A 61 -25.19 13.00 51.20
C ARG A 61 -26.51 12.45 51.71
N GLU A 62 -26.86 11.22 51.35
CA GLU A 62 -28.06 10.54 51.84
C GLU A 62 -28.00 10.29 53.36
N GLU A 63 -26.83 9.93 53.89
CA GLU A 63 -26.58 9.78 55.34
C GLU A 63 -26.70 11.13 56.07
N LYS A 64 -26.05 12.20 55.58
CA LYS A 64 -26.21 13.56 56.12
C LYS A 64 -27.67 14.03 56.07
N GLN A 65 -28.38 13.73 54.98
CA GLN A 65 -29.78 14.09 54.85
C GLN A 65 -30.65 13.33 55.86
N LYS A 66 -30.37 12.04 56.13
CA LYS A 66 -31.06 11.27 57.17
C LYS A 66 -30.78 11.77 58.57
N GLU A 67 -29.56 12.19 58.88
CA GLU A 67 -29.21 12.78 60.18
C GLU A 67 -29.97 14.10 60.41
N ILE A 68 -30.06 14.97 59.39
CA ILE A 68 -30.83 16.23 59.46
C ILE A 68 -32.32 15.98 59.74
N TYR A 69 -32.87 14.85 59.30
CA TYR A 69 -34.27 14.48 59.53
C TYR A 69 -34.49 13.64 60.81
N SER A 70 -33.44 13.24 61.54
CA SER A 70 -33.57 12.47 62.79
C SER A 70 -33.39 13.28 64.07
N ASP A 71 -33.12 14.59 63.96
CA ASP A 71 -32.75 15.49 65.07
C ASP A 71 -33.95 16.04 65.89
N ASP A 72 -35.13 15.43 65.80
CA ASP A 72 -36.32 15.87 66.57
C ASP A 72 -36.48 15.18 67.96
N GLU A 73 -35.48 14.50 68.53
CA GLU A 73 -35.52 14.05 69.95
C GLU A 73 -34.27 14.40 70.77
N ASP A 74 -34.51 15.20 71.82
CA ASP A 74 -33.54 15.75 72.79
C ASP A 74 -32.78 14.68 73.60
N ASN A 75 -31.42 14.69 73.56
CA ASN A 75 -30.60 14.03 74.59
C ASN A 75 -29.23 14.73 74.83
N PRO A 76 -28.97 15.38 75.99
CA PRO A 76 -27.88 16.34 76.15
C PRO A 76 -26.52 15.75 76.61
N TYR A 77 -26.14 14.52 76.21
CA TYR A 77 -24.87 13.90 76.62
C TYR A 77 -24.10 13.18 75.48
N GLN A 78 -23.76 13.84 74.37
CA GLN A 78 -22.82 13.29 73.35
C GLN A 78 -21.79 14.28 72.74
N GLU A 79 -21.69 15.53 73.21
CA GLU A 79 -20.98 16.63 72.52
C GLU A 79 -19.45 16.48 72.33
N LYS A 80 -18.74 15.67 73.14
CA LYS A 80 -17.25 15.57 73.05
C LYS A 80 -16.72 14.46 72.15
N LYS A 81 -17.50 13.41 71.87
CA LYS A 81 -17.13 12.38 70.88
C LYS A 81 -17.55 12.77 69.47
N GLU A 82 -18.69 13.47 69.34
CA GLU A 82 -19.19 13.97 68.07
C GLU A 82 -18.29 15.03 67.45
N ASN A 83 -17.71 15.95 68.23
CA ASN A 83 -16.82 16.97 67.67
C ASN A 83 -15.54 16.39 67.05
N ASN A 84 -14.92 15.37 67.68
CA ASN A 84 -13.75 14.69 67.09
C ASN A 84 -14.14 13.87 65.85
N ASN A 85 -15.33 13.25 65.85
CA ASN A 85 -15.83 12.51 64.69
C ASN A 85 -16.24 13.45 63.54
N ARG A 86 -16.81 14.63 63.83
CA ARG A 86 -17.14 15.68 62.86
C ARG A 86 -15.88 16.23 62.19
N THR A 87 -14.84 16.54 62.97
CA THR A 87 -13.55 16.97 62.41
C THR A 87 -12.89 15.88 61.55
N ASN A 88 -13.03 14.59 61.90
CA ASN A 88 -12.52 13.50 61.08
C ASN A 88 -13.36 13.32 59.79
N LEU A 89 -14.69 13.43 59.87
CA LEU A 89 -15.58 13.37 58.70
C LEU A 89 -15.35 14.53 57.72
N ASP A 90 -15.08 15.73 58.23
CA ASP A 90 -14.81 16.91 57.40
C ASP A 90 -13.45 16.80 56.69
N ASN A 91 -12.45 16.22 57.35
CA ASN A 91 -11.17 15.88 56.72
C ASN A 91 -11.35 14.80 55.63
N ASP A 92 -12.13 13.74 55.90
CA ASP A 92 -12.41 12.69 54.91
C ASP A 92 -13.21 13.21 53.70
N ASN A 93 -14.12 14.18 53.90
CA ASN A 93 -14.85 14.84 52.82
C ASN A 93 -13.93 15.74 51.98
N LEU A 94 -13.01 16.46 52.64
CA LEU A 94 -12.02 17.32 51.97
C LEU A 94 -11.07 16.49 51.09
N ASP A 95 -10.63 15.32 51.57
CA ASP A 95 -9.80 14.39 50.80
C ASP A 95 -10.54 13.84 49.56
N LEU A 96 -11.84 13.52 49.69
CA LEU A 96 -12.68 13.08 48.56
C LEU A 96 -12.99 14.20 47.55
N ASP A 97 -13.01 15.46 47.99
CA ASP A 97 -13.15 16.62 47.11
C ASP A 97 -11.85 16.88 46.34
N LEU A 98 -10.70 16.82 47.03
CA LEU A 98 -9.37 16.94 46.41
C LEU A 98 -9.12 15.84 45.37
N GLU A 99 -9.48 14.59 45.67
CA GLU A 99 -9.32 13.46 44.75
C GLU A 99 -10.23 13.60 43.50
N MET A 100 -11.41 14.22 43.64
CA MET A 100 -12.29 14.52 42.49
C MET A 100 -11.77 15.67 41.64
N ASP A 101 -11.19 16.70 42.25
CA ASP A 101 -10.61 17.83 41.54
C ASP A 101 -9.33 17.45 40.79
N GLU A 102 -8.51 16.55 41.34
CA GLU A 102 -7.38 15.95 40.63
C GLU A 102 -7.85 15.16 39.39
N LEU A 103 -8.89 14.34 39.54
CA LEU A 103 -9.48 13.60 38.40
C LEU A 103 -10.05 14.53 37.32
N ASN A 104 -10.65 15.66 37.71
CA ASN A 104 -11.19 16.64 36.76
C ASN A 104 -10.08 17.38 36.01
N LYS A 105 -9.00 17.81 36.69
CA LYS A 105 -7.83 18.44 36.06
C LYS A 105 -7.13 17.47 35.10
N GLU A 106 -6.95 16.22 35.51
CA GLU A 106 -6.42 15.18 34.65
C GLU A 106 -7.31 14.90 33.43
N GLU A 107 -8.64 15.05 33.55
CA GLU A 107 -9.58 14.93 32.42
C GLU A 107 -9.47 16.10 31.45
N GLU A 108 -9.29 17.33 31.93
CA GLU A 108 -9.10 18.52 31.09
C GLU A 108 -7.79 18.42 30.29
N GLU A 109 -6.68 18.07 30.95
CA GLU A 109 -5.40 17.79 30.28
C GLU A 109 -5.53 16.62 29.29
N GLN A 110 -6.29 15.58 29.64
CA GLN A 110 -6.53 14.47 28.72
C GLN A 110 -7.38 14.90 27.52
N ARG A 111 -8.42 15.72 27.69
CA ARG A 111 -9.24 16.22 26.57
C ARG A 111 -8.40 17.01 25.58
N GLU A 112 -7.53 17.89 26.07
CA GLU A 112 -6.55 18.61 25.24
C GLU A 112 -5.64 17.63 24.49
N THR A 113 -5.09 16.61 25.16
CA THR A 113 -4.24 15.59 24.48
C THR A 113 -5.00 14.66 23.53
N THR A 114 -6.33 14.54 23.66
CA THR A 114 -7.18 13.72 22.79
C THR A 114 -7.55 14.48 21.52
N GLU A 115 -7.75 15.80 21.63
CA GLU A 115 -8.01 16.70 20.51
C GLU A 115 -6.83 16.72 19.52
N TYR A 116 -5.59 16.71 20.03
CA TYR A 116 -4.39 16.54 19.21
C TYR A 116 -4.07 15.07 18.85
N GLY A 117 -4.62 14.10 19.57
CA GLY A 117 -4.43 12.66 19.33
C GLY A 117 -5.33 12.08 18.22
N SER A 118 -6.37 12.81 17.82
CA SER A 118 -7.31 12.46 16.75
C SER A 118 -6.96 13.14 15.42
N PHE A 119 -5.69 13.44 15.18
CA PHE A 119 -5.24 13.81 13.84
C PHE A 119 -5.29 12.58 12.93
N ASP A 120 -6.41 12.44 12.22
CA ASP A 120 -6.56 11.56 11.07
C ASP A 120 -5.58 12.03 9.99
N TRP A 121 -4.41 11.40 9.91
CA TRP A 121 -3.47 11.64 8.84
C TRP A 121 -4.17 11.32 7.51
N SER A 122 -4.48 12.35 6.73
CA SER A 122 -4.93 12.22 5.35
C SER A 122 -3.75 12.56 4.43
N PHE A 123 -3.28 11.58 3.67
CA PHE A 123 -2.33 11.84 2.59
C PHE A 123 -3.12 12.49 1.46
N ILE A 124 -2.68 13.66 1.01
CA ILE A 124 -3.25 14.35 -0.15
C ILE A 124 -3.13 13.47 -1.42
N THR A 125 -2.19 12.54 -1.42
CA THR A 125 -1.81 11.70 -2.57
C THR A 125 -2.54 10.36 -2.66
N THR A 126 -3.32 9.95 -1.64
CA THR A 126 -3.98 8.63 -1.63
C THR A 126 -5.39 8.70 -1.04
N ASP A 127 -6.26 7.81 -1.50
CA ASP A 127 -7.60 7.66 -0.94
C ASP A 127 -7.57 7.46 0.57
N GLN A 128 -8.41 8.19 1.30
CA GLN A 128 -8.51 8.17 2.76
C GLN A 128 -8.77 6.74 3.31
N ASN A 129 -9.35 5.86 2.50
CA ASN A 129 -9.60 4.46 2.82
C ASN A 129 -8.31 3.67 3.11
N VAL A 130 -7.22 3.96 2.39
CA VAL A 130 -5.94 3.25 2.57
C VAL A 130 -5.40 3.51 3.99
N LEU A 131 -5.42 4.77 4.41
CA LEU A 131 -4.92 5.21 5.72
C LEU A 131 -5.77 4.73 6.87
N ARG A 132 -7.10 4.78 6.71
CA ARG A 132 -8.02 4.23 7.71
C ARG A 132 -7.73 2.75 7.93
N ASN A 133 -7.50 2.00 6.86
CA ASN A 133 -7.22 0.57 6.96
C ASN A 133 -5.84 0.29 7.58
N LEU A 134 -4.83 1.17 7.40
CA LEU A 134 -3.51 1.02 8.06
C LEU A 134 -3.63 0.94 9.60
N SER A 135 -4.64 1.61 10.18
CA SER A 135 -4.90 1.58 11.63
C SER A 135 -5.47 0.24 12.12
N SER A 136 -6.06 -0.55 11.22
CA SER A 136 -6.80 -1.78 11.55
C SER A 136 -6.00 -3.09 11.37
N SER A 137 -4.73 -3.04 10.96
CA SER A 137 -3.89 -4.23 10.68
C SER A 137 -4.52 -5.23 9.69
N ILE A 138 -5.45 -4.77 8.83
CA ILE A 138 -6.05 -5.56 7.76
C ILE A 138 -5.13 -5.51 6.53
N PRO A 139 -5.02 -6.59 5.72
CA PRO A 139 -4.28 -6.54 4.46
C PRO A 139 -4.85 -5.49 3.50
N ILE A 140 -3.99 -4.63 2.96
CA ILE A 140 -4.39 -3.53 2.06
C ILE A 140 -3.52 -3.57 0.81
N GLU A 141 -4.12 -3.19 -0.32
CA GLU A 141 -3.42 -3.00 -1.58
C GLU A 141 -2.95 -1.55 -1.70
N ILE A 142 -1.64 -1.36 -1.85
CA ILE A 142 -1.01 -0.06 -2.05
C ILE A 142 0.04 -0.15 -3.15
N PRO A 143 0.42 0.96 -3.79
CA PRO A 143 1.54 0.97 -4.73
C PRO A 143 2.83 0.49 -4.08
N LEU A 144 3.65 -0.24 -4.83
CA LEU A 144 4.92 -0.79 -4.35
C LEU A 144 5.87 0.30 -3.84
N TRP A 145 5.95 1.47 -4.48
CA TRP A 145 6.77 2.59 -3.98
C TRP A 145 6.38 3.02 -2.57
N MET A 146 5.08 3.10 -2.28
CA MET A 146 4.58 3.46 -0.96
C MET A 146 4.90 2.35 0.04
N ALA A 147 4.73 1.10 -0.37
CA ALA A 147 5.04 -0.06 0.44
C ALA A 147 6.52 -0.11 0.87
N MET A 148 7.44 0.22 -0.05
CA MET A 148 8.87 0.34 0.24
C MET A 148 9.16 1.42 1.29
N ILE A 149 8.52 2.58 1.20
CA ILE A 149 8.70 3.69 2.16
C ILE A 149 8.19 3.28 3.55
N LEU A 150 6.98 2.72 3.64
CA LEU A 150 6.38 2.28 4.89
C LEU A 150 7.20 1.15 5.55
N LYS A 151 7.78 0.27 4.76
CA LYS A 151 8.64 -0.80 5.27
C LYS A 151 9.95 -0.27 5.84
N LYS A 152 10.58 0.72 5.20
CA LYS A 152 11.77 1.40 5.75
C LYS A 152 11.49 2.03 7.12
N GLN A 153 10.28 2.55 7.31
CA GLN A 153 9.80 3.10 8.57
C GLN A 153 9.27 2.04 9.55
N ARG A 154 9.32 0.74 9.20
CA ARG A 154 8.84 -0.41 9.99
C ARG A 154 7.33 -0.39 10.30
N PHE A 155 6.52 0.35 9.53
CA PHE A 155 5.07 0.43 9.71
C PHE A 155 4.28 -0.71 9.03
N CYS A 156 4.90 -1.51 8.16
CA CYS A 156 4.23 -2.61 7.48
C CYS A 156 5.11 -3.86 7.34
N ARG A 157 4.46 -4.99 7.09
CA ARG A 157 5.04 -6.23 6.59
C ARG A 157 4.50 -6.48 5.18
N MET A 158 5.39 -6.79 4.25
CA MET A 158 4.99 -7.10 2.87
C MET A 158 4.38 -8.49 2.82
N VAL A 159 3.34 -8.67 2.00
CA VAL A 159 2.84 -10.00 1.68
C VAL A 159 3.58 -10.50 0.44
N THR A 160 4.26 -11.63 0.58
CA THR A 160 4.96 -12.27 -0.56
C THR A 160 3.94 -12.73 -1.61
N PRO A 161 4.15 -12.42 -2.92
CA PRO A 161 3.28 -12.88 -3.98
C PRO A 161 3.20 -14.41 -4.07
N SER A 162 2.03 -14.94 -4.39
CA SER A 162 1.79 -16.41 -4.41
C SER A 162 2.66 -17.19 -5.41
N TRP A 163 3.10 -16.54 -6.49
CA TRP A 163 3.99 -17.12 -7.49
C TRP A 163 5.46 -17.14 -7.04
N LEU A 164 5.86 -16.26 -6.12
CA LEU A 164 7.23 -16.13 -5.62
C LEU A 164 7.45 -17.13 -4.46
N SER A 165 7.22 -18.40 -4.74
CA SER A 165 7.54 -19.51 -3.85
C SER A 165 8.41 -20.51 -4.58
N VAL A 166 9.37 -21.13 -3.88
CA VAL A 166 10.32 -22.09 -4.47
C VAL A 166 9.57 -23.25 -5.14
N LYS A 167 8.47 -23.74 -4.55
CA LYS A 167 7.66 -24.82 -5.11
C LYS A 167 7.09 -24.43 -6.49
N ARG A 168 6.45 -23.26 -6.59
CA ARG A 168 5.86 -22.73 -7.83
C ARG A 168 6.92 -22.40 -8.88
N LEU A 169 8.04 -21.80 -8.47
CA LEU A 169 9.13 -21.47 -9.40
C LEU A 169 9.77 -22.73 -9.99
N LYS A 170 9.86 -23.82 -9.24
CA LYS A 170 10.28 -25.12 -9.79
C LYS A 170 9.29 -25.68 -10.81
N GLU A 171 7.98 -25.53 -10.60
CA GLU A 171 6.96 -25.89 -11.61
C GLU A 171 7.17 -25.09 -12.91
N TYR A 172 7.37 -23.77 -12.79
CA TYR A 172 7.66 -22.92 -13.95
C TYR A 172 8.97 -23.31 -14.65
N LEU A 173 10.03 -23.58 -13.89
CA LEU A 173 11.31 -24.04 -14.43
C LEU A 173 11.16 -25.37 -15.20
N GLN A 174 10.41 -26.33 -14.67
CA GLN A 174 10.14 -27.60 -15.34
C GLN A 174 9.34 -27.39 -16.62
N PHE A 175 8.31 -26.55 -16.59
CA PHE A 175 7.56 -26.17 -17.79
C PHE A 175 8.48 -25.53 -18.84
N GLU A 176 9.38 -24.67 -18.41
CA GLU A 176 10.33 -23.98 -19.28
C GLU A 176 11.32 -24.98 -19.91
N ARG A 177 11.77 -26.00 -19.18
CA ARG A 177 12.65 -27.06 -19.72
C ARG A 177 11.92 -27.98 -20.70
N ASN A 178 10.66 -28.31 -20.40
CA ASN A 178 9.90 -29.26 -21.21
C ASN A 178 9.40 -28.65 -22.53
N ASN A 179 9.12 -27.34 -22.55
CA ASN A 179 8.58 -26.65 -23.73
C ASN A 179 9.65 -25.78 -24.39
N SER A 180 10.22 -26.21 -25.51
CA SER A 180 11.28 -25.42 -26.18
C SER A 180 10.78 -24.12 -26.81
N TYR A 181 9.54 -24.08 -27.31
CA TYR A 181 9.01 -22.96 -28.12
C TYR A 181 8.04 -22.04 -27.39
N LYS A 182 7.59 -22.42 -26.19
CA LYS A 182 6.61 -21.66 -25.41
C LYS A 182 7.21 -21.24 -24.08
N PHE A 183 6.84 -20.04 -23.66
CA PHE A 183 7.21 -19.47 -22.38
C PHE A 183 6.13 -19.75 -21.34
N SER A 184 6.56 -20.02 -20.10
CA SER A 184 5.65 -20.11 -18.96
C SER A 184 4.95 -18.78 -18.68
N ALA A 185 3.69 -18.86 -18.23
CA ALA A 185 2.88 -17.71 -17.83
C ALA A 185 3.34 -17.19 -16.45
N LEU A 186 4.40 -16.38 -16.46
CA LEU A 186 4.89 -15.62 -15.31
C LEU A 186 4.36 -14.19 -15.39
N PRO A 187 4.23 -13.50 -14.24
CA PRO A 187 3.86 -12.09 -14.21
C PRO A 187 4.83 -11.25 -15.05
N TRP A 188 4.30 -10.23 -15.72
CA TRP A 188 5.08 -9.42 -16.68
C TRP A 188 6.35 -8.78 -16.07
N SER A 189 6.27 -8.38 -14.79
CA SER A 189 7.33 -7.71 -14.02
C SER A 189 8.09 -8.64 -13.06
N TRP A 190 8.03 -9.96 -13.25
CA TRP A 190 8.54 -10.95 -12.29
C TRP A 190 10.01 -10.73 -11.88
N MET A 191 10.90 -10.35 -12.80
CA MET A 191 12.33 -10.11 -12.49
C MET A 191 12.52 -8.93 -11.53
N VAL A 192 11.83 -7.82 -11.80
CA VAL A 192 11.93 -6.59 -11.02
C VAL A 192 11.36 -6.81 -9.62
N ILE A 193 10.16 -7.41 -9.55
CA ILE A 193 9.52 -7.73 -8.26
C ILE A 193 10.43 -8.67 -7.46
N SER A 194 10.94 -9.74 -8.08
CA SER A 194 11.83 -10.69 -7.39
C SER A 194 13.08 -10.00 -6.82
N LYS A 195 13.72 -9.12 -7.60
CA LYS A 195 14.88 -8.33 -7.17
C LYS A 195 14.54 -7.44 -5.97
N ILE A 196 13.40 -6.74 -6.00
CA ILE A 196 12.97 -5.87 -4.91
C ILE A 196 12.70 -6.69 -3.63
N PHE A 197 11.93 -7.78 -3.72
CA PHE A 197 11.62 -8.61 -2.56
C PHE A 197 12.86 -9.24 -1.92
N ILE A 198 13.76 -9.78 -2.73
CA ILE A 198 14.98 -10.45 -2.25
C ILE A 198 15.97 -9.47 -1.60
N ASN A 199 16.04 -8.23 -2.09
CA ASN A 199 16.99 -7.24 -1.60
C ASN A 199 16.45 -6.37 -0.47
N GLN A 200 15.20 -5.92 -0.58
CA GLN A 200 14.59 -4.99 0.38
C GLN A 200 13.76 -5.70 1.44
N PHE A 201 13.18 -6.86 1.12
CA PHE A 201 12.23 -7.57 1.99
C PHE A 201 12.61 -9.03 2.30
N PRO A 202 13.89 -9.35 2.63
CA PRO A 202 14.28 -10.72 2.91
C PRO A 202 13.58 -11.31 4.16
N GLU A 203 13.20 -10.45 5.11
CA GLU A 203 12.51 -10.85 6.36
C GLU A 203 11.04 -11.26 6.14
N ASP A 204 10.40 -10.79 5.06
CA ASP A 204 8.98 -11.02 4.79
C ASP A 204 8.73 -12.25 3.89
N LEU A 205 9.81 -12.90 3.44
CA LEU A 205 9.73 -14.15 2.68
C LEU A 205 9.32 -15.32 3.58
N PRO A 206 8.57 -16.31 3.06
CA PRO A 206 8.21 -17.49 3.84
C PRO A 206 9.45 -18.22 4.35
N SER A 207 9.50 -18.55 5.64
CA SER A 207 10.65 -19.22 6.27
C SER A 207 11.00 -20.59 5.67
N GLU A 208 10.06 -21.20 4.93
CA GLU A 208 10.28 -22.46 4.19
C GLU A 208 11.28 -22.30 3.04
N ASP A 209 11.34 -21.10 2.44
CA ASP A 209 12.08 -20.86 1.22
C ASP A 209 13.48 -20.32 1.55
N LYS A 210 14.50 -21.15 1.33
CA LYS A 210 15.90 -20.72 1.45
C LYS A 210 16.20 -19.64 0.41
N LEU A 211 16.62 -18.46 0.85
CA LEU A 211 16.91 -17.33 -0.04
C LEU A 211 17.91 -17.67 -1.17
N SER A 212 18.90 -18.52 -0.90
CA SER A 212 19.85 -18.98 -1.91
C SER A 212 19.21 -19.84 -2.99
N GLU A 213 18.27 -20.70 -2.60
CA GLU A 213 17.55 -21.57 -3.53
C GLU A 213 16.61 -20.74 -4.43
N LEU A 214 15.92 -19.76 -3.85
CA LEU A 214 15.07 -18.83 -4.59
C LEU A 214 15.88 -18.08 -5.67
N ARG A 215 17.05 -17.54 -5.32
CA ARG A 215 17.95 -16.87 -6.27
C ARG A 215 18.43 -17.81 -7.38
N SER A 216 18.80 -19.04 -7.04
CA SER A 216 19.24 -20.04 -8.01
C SER A 216 18.14 -20.36 -9.03
N VAL A 217 16.92 -20.63 -8.58
CA VAL A 217 15.82 -20.99 -9.49
C VAL A 217 15.44 -19.81 -10.40
N LEU A 218 15.40 -18.59 -9.87
CA LEU A 218 15.12 -17.40 -10.69
C LEU A 218 16.21 -17.16 -11.74
N GLN A 219 17.48 -17.39 -11.38
CA GLN A 219 18.60 -17.28 -12.31
C GLN A 219 18.49 -18.34 -13.41
N ASP A 220 18.22 -19.60 -13.07
CA ASP A 220 18.05 -20.67 -14.04
C ASP A 220 16.89 -20.37 -15.02
N ILE A 221 15.76 -19.84 -14.52
CA ILE A 221 14.63 -19.42 -15.38
C ILE A 221 15.08 -18.33 -16.37
N ARG A 222 15.79 -17.30 -15.89
CA ARG A 222 16.30 -16.22 -16.75
C ARG A 222 17.23 -16.74 -17.83
N GLU A 223 18.16 -17.63 -17.48
CA GLU A 223 19.13 -18.19 -18.43
C GLU A 223 18.44 -19.03 -19.51
N ILE A 224 17.52 -19.91 -19.13
CA ILE A 224 16.77 -20.72 -20.09
C ILE A 224 15.96 -19.82 -21.04
N ARG A 225 15.28 -18.79 -20.52
CA ARG A 225 14.49 -17.87 -21.35
C ARG A 225 15.37 -17.05 -22.28
N MET A 226 16.52 -16.58 -21.81
CA MET A 226 17.48 -15.87 -22.65
C MET A 226 17.94 -16.72 -23.84
N VAL A 227 18.29 -17.99 -23.61
CA VAL A 227 18.69 -18.92 -24.68
C VAL A 227 17.52 -19.21 -25.64
N LYS A 228 16.29 -19.35 -25.13
CA LYS A 228 15.11 -19.53 -25.99
C LYS A 228 14.81 -18.32 -26.86
N VAL A 229 14.91 -17.11 -26.31
CA VAL A 229 14.73 -15.88 -27.09
C VAL A 229 15.78 -15.81 -28.19
N GLN A 230 17.04 -16.13 -27.89
CA GLN A 230 18.10 -16.19 -28.91
C GLN A 230 17.78 -17.20 -30.03
N ARG A 231 17.33 -18.41 -29.69
CA ARG A 231 16.88 -19.39 -30.69
C ARG A 231 15.67 -18.89 -31.49
N GLY A 232 14.76 -18.17 -30.85
CA GLY A 232 13.62 -17.53 -31.52
C GLY A 232 14.04 -16.46 -32.53
N MET A 233 15.15 -15.76 -32.26
CA MET A 233 15.71 -14.77 -33.19
C MET A 233 16.34 -15.38 -34.45
N GLU A 234 16.77 -16.64 -34.40
CA GLU A 234 17.29 -17.33 -35.61
C GLU A 234 16.17 -17.51 -36.67
N ILE A 235 14.91 -17.51 -36.23
CA ILE A 235 13.71 -17.69 -37.07
C ILE A 235 13.02 -16.33 -37.31
N LEU A 236 13.74 -15.23 -37.15
CA LEU A 236 13.20 -13.88 -37.32
C LEU A 236 12.83 -13.64 -38.79
N ASN A 237 11.54 -13.34 -39.02
CA ASN A 237 11.04 -12.88 -40.31
C ASN A 237 10.77 -11.37 -40.27
N GLU A 238 10.66 -10.75 -41.45
CA GLU A 238 10.37 -9.31 -41.58
C GLU A 238 9.03 -8.89 -40.96
N SER A 239 7.98 -9.71 -41.15
CA SER A 239 6.60 -9.27 -40.95
C SER A 239 5.98 -9.68 -39.61
N HIS A 240 6.46 -10.76 -38.99
CA HIS A 240 5.78 -11.36 -37.83
C HIS A 240 6.75 -12.00 -36.84
N LEU A 241 6.57 -11.69 -35.56
CA LEU A 241 7.27 -12.33 -34.44
C LEU A 241 6.28 -12.48 -33.27
N GLN A 242 6.09 -13.71 -32.81
CA GLN A 242 5.23 -14.01 -31.67
C GLN A 242 6.04 -13.97 -30.38
N LEU A 243 5.70 -13.05 -29.48
CA LEU A 243 6.36 -12.87 -28.19
C LEU A 243 5.33 -12.97 -27.05
N ASP A 244 4.91 -14.20 -26.75
CA ASP A 244 3.94 -14.45 -25.69
C ASP A 244 4.63 -14.61 -24.32
N ASN A 245 4.03 -14.06 -23.27
CA ASN A 245 4.47 -14.19 -21.87
C ASN A 245 5.93 -13.75 -21.59
N LEU A 246 6.51 -12.85 -22.39
CA LEU A 246 7.84 -12.31 -22.13
C LEU A 246 7.80 -11.19 -21.09
N SER A 247 8.82 -11.09 -20.23
CA SER A 247 8.90 -10.05 -19.21
C SER A 247 9.27 -8.69 -19.80
N LEU A 248 8.86 -7.60 -19.15
CA LEU A 248 9.24 -6.24 -19.53
C LEU A 248 10.77 -6.07 -19.64
N LEU A 249 11.52 -6.59 -18.68
CA LEU A 249 12.98 -6.45 -18.67
C LEU A 249 13.64 -7.28 -19.77
N GLU A 250 13.13 -8.49 -20.03
CA GLU A 250 13.58 -9.35 -21.15
C GLU A 250 13.32 -8.66 -22.50
N ILE A 251 12.12 -8.11 -22.70
CA ILE A 251 11.78 -7.34 -23.90
C ILE A 251 12.76 -6.19 -24.08
N ASN A 252 13.02 -5.41 -23.01
CA ASN A 252 13.87 -4.24 -23.08
C ASN A 252 15.34 -4.56 -23.38
N GLU A 253 15.86 -5.71 -22.96
CA GLU A 253 17.22 -6.14 -23.31
C GLU A 253 17.36 -6.41 -24.82
N PHE A 254 16.35 -7.02 -25.43
CA PHE A 254 16.40 -7.47 -26.83
C PHE A 254 15.79 -6.49 -27.84
N ARG A 255 14.95 -5.56 -27.37
CA ARG A 255 14.24 -4.55 -28.18
C ARG A 255 15.14 -3.80 -29.16
N PRO A 256 16.28 -3.19 -28.76
CA PRO A 256 17.08 -2.39 -29.70
C PRO A 256 17.66 -3.24 -30.84
N PHE A 257 18.04 -4.48 -30.54
CA PHE A 257 18.56 -5.40 -31.55
C PHE A 257 17.45 -5.83 -32.53
N ILE A 258 16.33 -6.34 -32.02
CA ILE A 258 15.22 -6.84 -32.85
C ILE A 258 14.66 -5.74 -33.75
N LEU A 259 14.43 -4.54 -33.21
CA LEU A 259 13.90 -3.43 -33.99
C LEU A 259 14.87 -3.01 -35.10
N THR A 260 16.16 -2.96 -34.80
CA THR A 260 17.17 -2.58 -35.80
C THR A 260 17.23 -3.63 -36.91
N THR A 261 17.31 -4.92 -36.60
CA THR A 261 17.41 -5.98 -37.60
C THR A 261 16.14 -6.10 -38.44
N MET A 262 14.96 -6.09 -37.82
CA MET A 262 13.68 -6.13 -38.53
C MET A 262 13.50 -4.92 -39.46
N THR A 263 13.86 -3.72 -39.00
CA THR A 263 13.75 -2.50 -39.84
C THR A 263 14.65 -2.64 -41.07
N ARG A 264 15.88 -3.14 -40.91
CA ARG A 264 16.79 -3.37 -42.04
C ARG A 264 16.30 -4.47 -42.99
N MET A 265 15.77 -5.57 -42.46
CA MET A 265 15.16 -6.63 -43.29
C MET A 265 13.97 -6.09 -44.09
N LYS A 266 13.12 -5.27 -43.45
CA LYS A 266 11.99 -4.60 -44.08
C LYS A 266 12.41 -3.62 -45.16
N ASP A 267 13.46 -2.85 -44.95
CA ASP A 267 13.99 -1.92 -45.96
C ASP A 267 14.57 -2.68 -47.17
N LEU A 268 15.27 -3.79 -46.93
CA LEU A 268 15.79 -4.64 -48.01
C LEU A 268 14.67 -5.27 -48.82
N HIS A 269 13.65 -5.81 -48.17
CA HIS A 269 12.51 -6.39 -48.87
C HIS A 269 11.69 -5.33 -49.63
N LYS A 270 11.47 -4.15 -49.03
CA LYS A 270 10.86 -2.99 -49.72
C LYS A 270 11.62 -2.58 -50.98
N SER A 271 12.95 -2.57 -50.93
CA SER A 271 13.78 -2.21 -52.09
C SER A 271 13.88 -3.32 -53.14
N SER A 272 13.66 -4.58 -52.75
CA SER A 272 13.58 -5.72 -53.66
C SER A 272 12.24 -5.81 -54.41
N LEU A 273 11.17 -5.21 -53.88
CA LEU A 273 9.86 -5.19 -54.54
C LEU A 273 9.91 -4.29 -55.79
N THR A 274 9.41 -4.79 -56.92
CA THR A 274 9.33 -3.99 -58.16
C THR A 274 8.19 -2.98 -58.09
N GLN A 275 8.20 -1.95 -58.96
CA GLN A 275 7.12 -0.95 -59.01
C GLN A 275 5.74 -1.58 -59.29
N GLU A 276 5.70 -2.75 -59.93
CA GLU A 276 4.47 -3.52 -60.16
C GLU A 276 3.95 -4.15 -58.84
N ASP A 277 4.83 -4.77 -58.04
CA ASP A 277 4.46 -5.35 -56.73
C ASP A 277 4.02 -4.30 -55.69
N LEU A 278 4.51 -3.06 -55.83
CA LEU A 278 4.12 -1.93 -54.96
C LEU A 278 2.73 -1.38 -55.32
N ARG A 279 2.26 -1.56 -56.56
CA ARG A 279 0.91 -1.14 -57.00
C ARG A 279 -0.20 -2.08 -56.50
N ASP A 280 0.12 -3.35 -56.26
CA ASP A 280 -0.84 -4.37 -55.84
C ASP A 280 -1.00 -4.48 -54.32
N LYS A 281 -0.26 -3.70 -53.53
CA LYS A 281 -0.49 -3.65 -52.07
C LYS A 281 -1.76 -2.84 -51.78
N PRO A 282 -2.77 -3.43 -51.11
CA PRO A 282 -3.90 -2.65 -50.64
C PRO A 282 -3.37 -1.60 -49.66
N GLU A 283 -3.70 -0.34 -49.90
CA GLU A 283 -3.37 0.77 -49.01
C GLU A 283 -3.94 0.47 -47.62
N GLU A 284 -3.09 0.02 -46.70
CA GLU A 284 -3.41 0.07 -45.27
C GLU A 284 -3.59 1.54 -44.93
N ARG A 285 -4.86 1.97 -44.82
CA ARG A 285 -5.24 3.31 -44.39
C ARG A 285 -4.65 3.57 -43.02
N GLU A 286 -3.48 4.21 -42.99
CA GLU A 286 -3.05 4.97 -41.82
C GLU A 286 -4.06 6.12 -41.65
N ASN A 287 -5.07 5.90 -40.82
CA ASN A 287 -5.92 6.95 -40.27
C ASN A 287 -5.05 7.83 -39.36
N ILE A 288 -4.25 8.69 -39.96
CA ILE A 288 -3.69 9.85 -39.28
C ILE A 288 -4.79 10.90 -39.32
N TYR A 289 -5.49 11.08 -38.19
CA TYR A 289 -6.25 12.29 -37.92
C TYR A 289 -5.28 13.48 -37.95
N ASN A 290 -5.04 14.04 -39.13
CA ASN A 290 -4.45 15.36 -39.28
C ASN A 290 -5.54 16.38 -38.94
N ASN A 291 -5.50 16.85 -37.69
CA ASN A 291 -6.36 17.88 -37.13
C ASN A 291 -5.96 19.31 -37.58
N ASP A 292 -5.52 19.49 -38.83
CA ASP A 292 -4.97 20.78 -39.28
C ASP A 292 -5.53 21.28 -40.62
N ASP A 293 -6.78 20.93 -40.95
CA ASP A 293 -7.55 21.69 -41.94
C ASP A 293 -8.70 22.42 -41.25
N LYS A 294 -8.40 23.66 -40.82
CA LYS A 294 -9.43 24.70 -40.64
C LYS A 294 -10.10 24.92 -41.99
N VAL A 295 -11.24 24.26 -42.22
CA VAL A 295 -12.20 24.72 -43.22
C VAL A 295 -12.87 25.97 -42.65
N PRO A 296 -12.81 27.13 -43.31
CA PRO A 296 -13.62 28.28 -42.93
C PRO A 296 -15.09 27.87 -43.01
N MET A 297 -15.79 28.02 -41.89
CA MET A 297 -17.23 27.88 -41.82
C MET A 297 -17.83 29.04 -42.63
N ASP A 298 -18.17 28.79 -43.89
CA ASP A 298 -19.03 29.68 -44.66
C ASP A 298 -20.42 29.65 -44.01
N VAL A 299 -20.68 30.71 -43.24
CA VAL A 299 -22.01 31.07 -42.76
C VAL A 299 -22.74 31.63 -43.96
N ASP A 300 -23.50 30.81 -44.67
CA ASP A 300 -24.62 31.25 -45.53
C ASP A 300 -25.41 30.02 -46.02
N ASP A 301 -26.46 29.65 -45.29
CA ASP A 301 -27.79 29.45 -45.88
C ASP A 301 -28.84 29.26 -44.78
N TYR A 302 -29.45 30.39 -44.42
CA TYR A 302 -30.80 30.42 -43.87
C TYR A 302 -31.78 30.34 -45.06
N ASN A 303 -32.81 29.49 -44.92
CA ASN A 303 -33.97 29.26 -45.80
C ASN A 303 -33.78 28.24 -46.93
N MET A 304 -34.48 27.10 -46.84
CA MET A 304 -35.83 26.96 -47.40
C MET A 304 -36.40 25.54 -47.14
N TYR A 305 -37.65 25.53 -46.66
CA TYR A 305 -38.63 24.43 -46.54
C TYR A 305 -38.52 23.44 -45.38
#